data_AF-A0A1G9EVI6-F1
#
_entry.id   AF-A0A1G9EVI6-F1
#
_cell.length_a   1.000
_cell.length_b   1.000
_cell.length_c   1.000
_cell.angle_alpha   90.00
_cell.angle_beta   90.00
_cell.angle_gamma   90.00
#
_symmetry.space_group_name_H-M   'P 1'
#
loop_
_entity.id
_entity.type
_entity.pdbx_description
1 polymer ?
#
loop_
_entity_poly.entity_id
_entity_poly.type
_entity_poly.pdbx_seq_one_letter_code
_entity_poly.pdbx_strand_id
1 'polypeptide(L)' 'MARRRVPPTVGVHHPDGDDATIIDIGGPDADGLARYLLRLGRPLRILHPEEVRQAILARTRQLLEDNQ' A
#
# COMPACT_ATOMS: atom_id res chain seq x y z
N MET A 1 -4.17 6.47 -20.27
CA MET A 1 -5.60 6.54 -19.85
C MET A 1 -5.90 5.43 -18.83
N ALA A 2 -5.72 5.69 -17.54
CA ALA A 2 -6.20 4.80 -16.47
C ALA A 2 -6.44 5.60 -15.18
N ARG A 3 -7.38 6.56 -15.25
CA ARG A 3 -7.80 7.29 -14.05
C ARG A 3 -8.81 6.47 -13.26
N ARG A 4 -8.51 6.31 -11.98
CA ARG A 4 -9.46 6.18 -10.86
C ARG A 4 -10.04 4.78 -10.61
N ARG A 5 -9.39 4.03 -9.71
CA ARG A 5 -10.02 2.95 -8.93
C ARG A 5 -9.46 2.87 -7.50
N VAL A 6 -9.44 3.98 -6.79
CA VAL A 6 -9.37 3.96 -5.32
C VAL A 6 -10.44 4.93 -4.80
N PRO A 7 -11.36 4.48 -3.92
CA PRO A 7 -12.35 5.34 -3.30
C PRO A 7 -11.69 6.51 -2.55
N PRO A 8 -12.22 7.74 -2.64
CA PRO A 8 -11.65 8.92 -1.98
C PRO A 8 -11.68 8.85 -0.44
N THR A 9 -12.25 7.79 0.13
CA THR A 9 -12.31 7.54 1.57
C THR A 9 -11.02 6.93 2.14
N VAL A 10 -10.06 6.54 1.30
CA VAL A 10 -8.85 5.85 1.75
C VAL A 10 -7.59 6.70 1.60
N GLY A 11 -7.60 7.78 0.80
CA GLY A 11 -6.43 8.63 0.68
C GLY A 11 -6.54 9.83 -0.27
N VAL A 12 -5.54 10.72 -0.19
CA VAL A 12 -5.39 11.90 -1.08
C VAL A 12 -4.52 11.51 -2.28
N HIS A 13 -4.94 11.90 -3.48
CA HIS A 13 -4.22 11.57 -4.71
C HIS A 13 -3.35 12.75 -5.15
N HIS A 14 -2.07 12.48 -5.37
CA HIS A 14 -1.13 13.41 -5.99
C HIS A 14 -0.68 12.84 -7.34
N PRO A 15 -0.72 13.63 -8.42
CA PRO A 15 -0.18 13.21 -9.70
C PRO A 15 1.34 13.03 -9.59
N ASP A 16 1.87 11.92 -10.12
CA ASP A 16 3.31 11.67 -10.24
C ASP A 16 3.62 11.28 -11.68
N GLY A 17 3.83 12.29 -12.52
CA GLY A 17 3.97 12.11 -13.97
C GLY A 17 2.74 11.50 -14.66
N ASP A 18 2.92 11.06 -15.90
CA ASP A 18 1.83 10.54 -16.74
C ASP A 18 1.41 9.11 -16.35
N ASP A 19 2.27 8.37 -15.66
CA ASP A 19 2.12 6.93 -15.41
C ASP A 19 2.01 6.52 -13.93
N ALA A 20 2.14 7.47 -12.98
CA ALA A 20 2.02 7.16 -11.56
C ALA A 20 1.05 8.08 -10.82
N THR A 21 0.56 7.58 -9.69
CA THR A 21 -0.28 8.32 -8.75
C THR A 21 0.29 8.05 -7.37
N ILE A 22 0.74 9.09 -6.70
CA ILE A 22 1.05 9.04 -5.27
C ILE A 22 -0.27 9.09 -4.53
N ILE A 23 -0.45 8.19 -3.56
CA ILE A 23 -1.65 8.10 -2.75
C ILE A 23 -1.21 8.22 -1.29
N ASP A 24 -1.65 9.28 -0.61
CA ASP A 24 -1.50 9.42 0.83
C ASP A 24 -2.61 8.65 1.52
N ILE A 25 -2.27 7.48 2.08
CA ILE A 25 -3.22 6.59 2.73
C ILE A 25 -3.11 6.74 4.24
N GLY A 26 -4.19 7.18 4.86
CA GLY A 26 -4.33 7.18 6.32
C GLY A 26 -4.79 5.81 6.82
N GLY A 27 -4.24 5.37 7.95
CA GLY A 27 -4.67 4.16 8.64
C GLY A 27 -4.37 4.24 10.13
N PRO A 28 -5.01 3.39 10.95
CA PRO A 28 -4.87 3.45 12.41
C PRO A 28 -3.47 3.04 12.88
N ASP A 29 -2.81 2.14 12.15
CA ASP A 29 -1.47 1.63 12.45
C ASP A 29 -0.82 1.01 11.19
N ALA A 30 0.50 0.81 11.26
CA ALA A 30 1.29 0.27 10.15
C ALA A 30 0.90 -1.17 9.75
N ASP A 31 0.47 -2.00 10.71
CA ASP A 31 0.09 -3.39 10.47
C ASP A 31 -1.27 -3.51 9.78
N GLY A 32 -2.22 -2.64 10.14
CA GLY A 32 -3.50 -2.48 9.48
C GLY A 32 -3.32 -2.03 8.04
N LEU A 33 -2.44 -1.04 7.81
CA LEU A 33 -2.07 -0.60 6.47
C LEU A 33 -1.41 -1.72 5.67
N ALA A 34 -0.45 -2.45 6.24
CA ALA A 34 0.21 -3.55 5.55
C ALA A 34 -0.78 -4.63 5.10
N ARG A 35 -1.73 -5.01 5.97
CA ARG A 35 -2.80 -5.96 5.63
C ARG A 35 -3.69 -5.44 4.52
N TYR A 36 -4.09 -4.17 4.57
CA TYR A 36 -4.93 -3.56 3.54
C TYR A 36 -4.21 -3.51 2.18
N LEU A 37 -2.96 -3.06 2.17
CA LEU A 37 -2.17 -2.88 0.95
C LEU A 37 -1.86 -4.21 0.26
N LEU A 38 -1.52 -5.26 1.03
CA LEU A 38 -1.33 -6.60 0.47
C LEU A 38 -2.61 -7.16 -0.18
N ARG A 39 -3.79 -6.83 0.36
CA ARG A 39 -5.09 -7.24 -0.22
C ARG A 39 -5.42 -6.54 -1.53
N LEU A 40 -4.75 -5.45 -1.90
CA LEU A 40 -4.97 -4.78 -3.18
C LEU A 40 -4.54 -5.65 -4.37
N GLY A 41 -3.62 -6.61 -4.16
CA GLY A 41 -3.18 -7.53 -5.22
C GLY A 41 -2.53 -6.84 -6.41
N ARG A 42 -1.98 -5.63 -6.21
CA ARG A 42 -1.32 -4.84 -7.26
C ARG A 42 0.11 -4.49 -6.84
N PRO A 43 1.05 -4.40 -7.79
CA PRO A 43 2.37 -3.85 -7.51
C PRO A 43 2.25 -2.44 -6.93
N LEU A 44 2.88 -2.21 -5.79
CA LEU A 44 2.92 -0.92 -5.11
C LEU A 44 4.29 -0.71 -4.47
N ARG A 45 4.69 0.55 -4.33
CA ARG A 45 5.92 0.94 -3.64
C ARG A 45 5.55 1.88 -2.50
N ILE A 46 5.91 1.52 -1.28
CA ILE A 46 5.80 2.42 -0.13
C ILE A 46 6.90 3.48 -0.26
N LEU A 47 6.53 4.74 -0.13
CA LEU A 47 7.47 5.87 -0.14
C LEU A 47 7.82 6.28 1.30
N HIS A 48 6.79 6.49 2.12
CA HIS A 48 6.87 6.82 3.54
C HIS A 48 5.52 6.45 4.19
N PRO A 49 5.44 6.21 5.51
CA PRO A 49 6.53 6.09 6.46
C PRO A 49 7.20 4.71 6.42
N GLU A 50 8.46 4.65 6.85
CA GLU A 50 9.28 3.44 6.74
C GLU A 50 8.71 2.28 7.57
N GLU A 51 8.04 2.57 8.68
CA GLU A 51 7.35 1.60 9.52
C GLU A 51 6.30 0.80 8.72
N VAL A 52 5.59 1.43 7.78
CA VAL A 52 4.62 0.75 6.90
C VAL A 52 5.35 -0.17 5.91
N ARG A 53 6.51 0.24 5.40
CA ARG A 53 7.33 -0.63 4.54
C ARG A 53 7.75 -1.88 5.32
N GLN A 54 8.26 -1.70 6.54
CA GLN A 54 8.71 -2.80 7.38
C GLN A 54 7.57 -3.76 7.73
N ALA A 55 6.38 -3.24 8.05
CA ALA A 55 5.20 -4.05 8.32
C ALA A 55 4.79 -4.92 7.11
N ILE A 56 4.85 -4.38 5.89
CA ILE A 56 4.58 -5.17 4.66
C ILE A 56 5.61 -6.28 4.48
N LEU A 57 6.89 -5.98 4.63
CA LEU A 57 7.96 -6.98 4.47
C LEU A 57 7.82 -8.09 5.51
N ALA A 58 7.59 -7.74 6.77
CA ALA A 58 7.37 -8.71 7.85
C ALA A 58 6.16 -9.61 7.55
N ARG A 59 5.02 -9.03 7.16
CA ARG A 59 3.82 -9.82 6.88
C ARG A 59 4.00 -10.73 5.65
N THR A 60 4.70 -10.25 4.62
CA THR A 60 4.97 -11.04 3.41
C THR A 60 5.87 -12.24 3.71
N ARG A 61 6.90 -12.06 4.55
CA ARG A 61 7.74 -13.17 5.04
C ARG A 61 6.93 -14.19 5.82
N GLN A 62 6.09 -13.74 6.76
CA GLN A 62 5.21 -14.63 7.51
C GLN A 62 4.27 -15.42 6.58
N LEU A 63 3.65 -14.75 5.59
CA LEU A 63 2.78 -15.43 4.63
C LEU A 63 3.54 -16.48 3.80
N LEU A 64 4.80 -16.21 3.44
CA LEU A 64 5.63 -17.17 2.75
C LEU A 64 5.92 -18.39 3.63
N GLU A 65 6.34 -18.15 4.88
CA GLU A 65 6.62 -19.20 5.88
C GLU A 65 5.37 -20.05 6.20
N ASP A 66 4.20 -19.43 6.33
CA ASP A 66 2.91 -20.10 6.61
C ASP A 66 2.47 -21.04 5.47
N ASN A 67 3.02 -20.89 4.26
CA ASN A 67 2.64 -21.65 3.06
C ASN A 67 3.77 -22.57 2.55
N GLN A 68 4.79 -22.83 3.37
CA GLN A 68 5.82 -23.85 3.14
C GLN A 68 5.41 -25.19 3.74
#